data_AF-A0A814SAL6-F1
#
_entry.id   AF-A0A814SAL6-F1
#
_cell.length_a   1.000
_cell.length_b   1.000
_cell.length_c   1.000
_cell.angle_alpha   90.00
_cell.angle_beta   90.00
_cell.angle_gamma   90.00
#
_symmetry.space_group_name_H-M   'P 1'
#
loop_
_entity.id
_entity.type
_entity.pdbx_description
1 polymer ?
#
loop_
_entity_poly.entity_id
_entity_poly.type
_entity_poly.pdbx_seq_one_letter_code
_entity_poly.pdbx_strand_id
1 'polypeptide(L)'
;MFDKENEKSDRDANEATNDVEMIRSKTIESLMNVDSQSEDEFIRTYNKLNEKAIETLNVKGVSSIRITKICRSSDVNSKNTINKQKSIEKNNKLQQNEMLIGNSSPLKNKSEKNLKKEKLSKEEKLQARREYKRKWIKEKRANNLEFNKNQKEISKLSMQKKRESNVERAKEQMKNTSQKQKRRECPKRKSLEQKRNTLEHKERRKNTIYKKQEQTQNTKQHLNHRQNDPVWRAQEQERDTQMHRHHRQNDPEWRIKEQKRETISKRVKRQNISYLITTYEKGIQEGPTNVCVCCGGTFFKRTVQNFNLNEQSNIFDKIFNVKSLSETGCYMICLTCNKYVIKKKPEIPQLALSNGLQF
;
A
#
# COMPACT_ATOMS: atom_id res chain seq x y z
N MET A 1 40.78 -20.95 42.33
CA MET A 1 39.84 -19.80 42.24
C MET A 1 39.98 -19.07 40.91
N PHE A 2 41.16 -19.09 40.26
CA PHE A 2 41.40 -18.53 38.93
C PHE A 2 40.74 -19.27 37.76
N ASP A 3 40.44 -20.58 37.88
CA ASP A 3 39.87 -21.34 36.74
C ASP A 3 38.39 -21.02 36.45
N LYS A 4 37.65 -20.47 37.43
CA LYS A 4 36.22 -20.13 37.25
C LYS A 4 35.98 -18.81 36.51
N GLU A 5 36.96 -17.92 36.46
CA GLU A 5 36.83 -16.64 35.75
C GLU A 5 37.09 -16.80 34.24
N ASN A 6 38.00 -17.70 33.84
CA ASN A 6 38.24 -18.01 32.43
C ASN A 6 37.05 -18.72 31.75
N GLU A 7 36.40 -19.66 32.44
CA GLU A 7 35.23 -20.34 31.86
C GLU A 7 34.04 -19.41 31.58
N LYS A 8 33.92 -18.30 32.33
CA LYS A 8 32.85 -17.32 32.11
C LYS A 8 33.13 -16.44 30.89
N SER A 9 34.39 -16.00 30.74
CA SER A 9 34.85 -15.25 29.56
C SER A 9 34.64 -16.03 28.25
N ASP A 10 34.98 -17.32 28.24
CA ASP A 10 34.86 -18.14 27.04
C ASP A 10 33.40 -18.46 26.68
N ARG A 11 32.49 -18.55 27.67
CA ARG A 11 31.05 -18.67 27.41
C ARG A 11 30.46 -17.40 26.83
N ASP A 12 30.80 -16.24 27.39
CA ASP A 12 30.31 -14.94 26.92
C ASP A 12 30.81 -14.64 25.49
N ALA A 13 32.04 -15.05 25.15
CA ALA A 13 32.58 -14.96 23.79
C ALA A 13 31.86 -15.88 22.80
N ASN A 14 31.60 -17.14 23.16
CA ASN A 14 30.88 -18.09 22.32
C ASN A 14 29.40 -17.74 22.11
N GLU A 15 28.75 -17.14 23.11
CA GLU A 15 27.39 -16.63 22.99
C GLU A 15 27.33 -15.42 22.05
N ALA A 16 28.32 -14.53 22.11
CA ALA A 16 28.43 -13.40 21.19
C ALA A 16 28.68 -13.84 19.74
N THR A 17 29.47 -14.88 19.48
CA THR A 17 29.69 -15.41 18.12
C THR A 17 28.43 -16.06 17.55
N ASN A 18 27.68 -16.81 18.38
CA ASN A 18 26.42 -17.44 17.97
C ASN A 18 25.33 -16.40 17.63
N ASP A 19 25.26 -15.30 18.39
CA ASP A 19 24.37 -14.18 18.09
C ASP A 19 24.70 -13.53 16.73
N VAL A 20 26.00 -13.35 16.44
CA VAL A 20 26.46 -12.75 15.18
C VAL A 20 26.16 -13.67 13.99
N GLU A 21 26.39 -14.99 14.13
CA GLU A 21 26.04 -15.96 13.08
C GLU A 21 24.54 -16.06 12.87
N MET A 22 23.73 -16.03 13.94
CA MET A 22 22.26 -16.02 13.82
C MET A 22 21.77 -14.77 13.08
N ILE A 23 22.32 -13.59 13.38
CA ILE A 23 21.98 -12.35 12.68
C ILE A 23 22.40 -12.42 11.20
N ARG A 24 23.58 -13.01 10.92
CA ARG A 24 24.09 -13.17 9.54
C ARG A 24 23.23 -14.14 8.73
N SER A 25 22.81 -15.27 9.30
CA SER A 25 21.93 -16.25 8.66
C SER A 25 20.54 -15.68 8.38
N LYS A 26 19.92 -14.99 9.35
CA LYS A 26 18.64 -14.28 9.14
C LYS A 26 18.75 -13.17 8.08
N THR A 27 19.92 -12.54 7.98
CA THR A 27 20.19 -11.55 6.94
C THR A 27 20.29 -12.20 5.56
N ILE A 28 21.00 -13.32 5.43
CA ILE A 28 21.12 -14.06 4.16
C ILE A 28 19.75 -14.60 3.72
N GLU A 29 18.97 -15.16 4.64
CA GLU A 29 17.63 -15.68 4.37
C GLU A 29 16.64 -14.57 3.96
N SER A 30 16.77 -13.38 4.56
CA SER A 30 16.02 -12.18 4.14
C SER A 30 16.48 -11.61 2.80
N LEU A 31 17.71 -11.90 2.36
CA LEU A 31 18.23 -11.47 1.05
C LEU A 31 17.92 -12.49 -0.05
N MET A 32 17.81 -13.78 0.28
CA MET A 32 17.48 -14.85 -0.66
C MET A 32 15.98 -14.92 -1.00
N ASN A 33 15.09 -14.48 -0.10
CA ASN A 33 13.63 -14.49 -0.35
C ASN A 33 13.12 -13.32 -1.23
N VAL A 34 13.98 -12.72 -2.06
CA VAL A 34 13.67 -11.47 -2.77
C VAL A 34 14.06 -11.54 -4.24
N ASP A 35 13.36 -12.37 -5.01
CA ASP A 35 13.58 -12.56 -6.47
C ASP A 35 13.20 -11.35 -7.36
N SER A 36 13.08 -10.12 -6.82
CA SER A 36 12.62 -8.97 -7.61
C SER A 36 13.03 -7.58 -7.11
N GLN A 37 14.04 -7.45 -6.24
CA GLN A 37 14.53 -6.13 -5.84
C GLN A 37 15.60 -5.59 -6.79
N SER A 38 15.49 -4.31 -7.13
CA SER A 38 16.56 -3.57 -7.83
C SER A 38 17.85 -3.59 -6.99
N GLU A 39 19.01 -3.63 -7.63
CA GLU A 39 20.35 -3.57 -7.01
C GLU A 39 20.45 -2.44 -5.94
N ASP A 40 19.73 -1.35 -6.16
CA ASP A 40 19.61 -0.21 -5.26
C ASP A 40 18.95 -0.49 -3.91
N GLU A 41 17.98 -1.40 -3.90
CA GLU A 41 17.26 -1.79 -2.70
C GLU A 41 18.06 -2.84 -1.92
N PHE A 42 18.78 -3.71 -2.63
CA PHE A 42 19.76 -4.63 -2.05
C PHE A 42 20.88 -3.86 -1.32
N ILE A 43 21.55 -2.91 -1.98
CA ILE A 43 22.66 -2.15 -1.38
C ILE A 43 22.19 -1.35 -0.15
N ARG A 44 20.98 -0.77 -0.18
CA ARG A 44 20.42 -0.04 0.97
C ARG A 44 20.11 -0.96 2.14
N THR A 45 19.49 -2.11 1.86
CA THR A 45 19.10 -3.07 2.90
C THR A 45 20.35 -3.66 3.55
N TYR A 46 21.36 -4.02 2.75
CA TYR A 46 22.66 -4.48 3.22
C TYR A 46 23.37 -3.47 4.12
N ASN A 47 23.51 -2.22 3.67
CA ASN A 47 24.19 -1.18 4.47
C ASN A 47 23.43 -0.87 5.78
N LYS A 48 22.09 -0.92 5.77
CA LYS A 48 21.27 -0.70 6.98
C LYS A 48 21.41 -1.84 7.99
N LEU A 49 21.54 -3.08 7.53
CA LEU A 49 21.79 -4.22 8.40
C LEU A 49 23.19 -4.16 8.99
N ASN A 50 24.19 -3.74 8.21
CA ASN A 50 25.54 -3.51 8.73
C ASN A 50 25.60 -2.41 9.78
N GLU A 51 24.89 -1.30 9.60
CA GLU A 51 24.82 -0.22 10.61
C GLU A 51 24.20 -0.71 11.92
N LYS A 52 23.12 -1.49 11.85
CA LYS A 52 22.53 -2.12 13.05
C LYS A 52 23.48 -3.10 13.73
N ALA A 53 24.22 -3.90 12.96
CA ALA A 53 25.20 -4.83 13.52
C ALA A 53 26.34 -4.08 14.24
N ILE A 54 26.79 -2.95 13.69
CA ILE A 54 27.78 -2.07 14.33
C ILE A 54 27.22 -1.49 15.63
N GLU A 55 25.96 -1.03 15.65
CA GLU A 55 25.31 -0.54 16.86
C GLU A 55 25.25 -1.60 17.96
N THR A 56 24.86 -2.84 17.65
CA THR A 56 24.86 -3.94 18.64
C THR A 56 26.25 -4.31 19.12
N LEU A 57 27.26 -4.31 18.24
CA LEU A 57 28.64 -4.62 18.60
C LEU A 57 29.28 -3.53 19.48
N ASN A 58 28.97 -2.26 19.23
CA ASN A 58 29.41 -1.14 20.06
C ASN A 58 28.81 -1.21 21.48
N VAL A 59 27.54 -1.62 21.60
CA VAL A 59 26.90 -1.83 22.92
C VAL A 59 27.59 -2.95 23.71
N LYS A 60 28.13 -3.97 23.02
CA LYS A 60 28.87 -5.08 23.64
C LYS A 60 30.37 -4.79 23.83
N GLY A 61 30.85 -3.55 23.61
CA GLY A 61 32.24 -3.16 23.86
C GLY A 61 33.27 -3.65 22.82
N VAL A 62 32.84 -4.18 21.68
CA VAL A 62 33.73 -4.70 20.63
C VAL A 62 34.11 -3.56 19.67
N SER A 63 35.25 -2.91 19.91
CA SER A 63 35.64 -1.67 19.22
C SER A 63 36.43 -1.84 17.90
N SER A 64 36.73 -3.06 17.46
CA SER A 64 37.74 -3.29 16.40
C SER A 64 37.27 -4.07 15.16
N ILE A 65 35.98 -4.02 14.80
CA ILE A 65 35.51 -4.67 13.55
C ILE A 65 35.34 -3.62 12.44
N ARG A 66 36.24 -3.67 11.44
CA ARG A 66 36.10 -2.89 10.21
C ARG A 66 35.18 -3.62 9.23
N ILE A 67 33.94 -3.14 9.12
CA ILE A 67 33.02 -3.58 8.06
C ILE A 67 33.11 -2.61 6.89
N THR A 68 33.39 -3.14 5.70
CA THR A 68 33.46 -2.37 4.44
C THR A 68 32.06 -2.06 3.94
N LYS A 69 31.76 -0.76 3.71
CA LYS A 69 30.52 -0.36 3.03
C LYS A 69 30.61 -0.71 1.55
N ILE A 70 29.55 -1.31 1.01
CA ILE A 70 29.43 -1.54 -0.43
C ILE A 70 28.94 -0.23 -1.07
N CYS A 71 29.74 0.32 -1.98
CA CYS A 71 29.42 1.50 -2.78
C CYS A 71 29.12 1.07 -4.23
N ARG A 72 28.29 1.84 -4.93
CA ARG A 72 28.05 1.61 -6.37
C ARG A 72 29.30 1.90 -7.18
N SER A 73 29.48 1.17 -8.28
CA SER A 73 30.51 1.43 -9.29
C SER A 73 30.40 2.84 -9.91
N SER A 74 29.18 3.38 -10.05
CA SER A 74 28.94 4.74 -10.57
C SER A 74 29.31 5.87 -9.58
N ASP A 75 29.23 5.62 -8.27
CA ASP A 75 29.56 6.61 -7.24
C ASP A 75 31.09 6.81 -7.09
N VAL A 76 31.88 5.80 -7.44
CA VAL A 76 33.35 5.89 -7.48
C VAL A 76 33.81 6.81 -8.62
N ASN A 77 33.14 6.76 -9.77
CA ASN A 77 33.46 7.61 -10.93
C ASN A 77 33.10 9.09 -10.71
N SER A 78 31.97 9.37 -10.03
CA SER A 78 31.52 10.73 -9.67
C SER A 78 32.52 11.49 -8.80
N LYS A 79 33.09 10.82 -7.79
CA LYS A 79 34.10 11.43 -6.89
C LYS A 79 35.40 11.78 -7.63
N ASN A 80 35.79 10.97 -8.61
CA ASN A 80 36.94 11.26 -9.47
C ASN A 80 36.69 12.43 -10.43
N THR A 81 35.44 12.64 -10.88
CA THR A 81 35.10 13.75 -11.78
C THR A 81 35.07 15.10 -11.06
N ILE A 82 34.53 15.14 -9.83
CA ILE A 82 34.48 16.34 -8.99
C ILE A 82 35.87 16.82 -8.59
N ASN A 83 36.80 15.90 -8.30
CA ASN A 83 38.19 16.25 -7.99
C ASN A 83 38.95 16.78 -9.23
N LYS A 84 38.62 16.30 -10.44
CA LYS A 84 39.22 16.80 -11.69
C LYS A 84 38.74 18.22 -12.04
N GLN A 85 37.46 18.54 -11.79
CA GLN A 85 36.92 19.89 -12.02
C GLN A 85 37.50 20.95 -11.07
N LYS A 86 37.69 20.61 -9.80
CA LYS A 86 38.32 21.52 -8.81
C LYS A 86 39.80 21.83 -9.12
N SER A 87 40.50 20.94 -9.80
CA SER A 87 41.88 21.17 -10.25
C SER A 87 41.95 22.16 -11.43
N ILE A 88 41.00 22.06 -12.38
CA ILE A 88 40.92 22.93 -13.56
C ILE A 88 40.57 24.38 -13.18
N GLU A 89 39.67 24.57 -12.21
CA GLU A 89 39.29 25.92 -11.71
C GLU A 89 40.43 26.64 -10.97
N LYS A 90 41.35 25.88 -10.35
CA LYS A 90 42.49 26.44 -9.62
C LYS A 90 43.60 26.92 -10.57
N ASN A 91 43.81 26.22 -11.70
CA ASN A 91 44.81 26.60 -12.69
C ASN A 91 44.40 27.82 -13.53
N ASN A 92 43.09 27.97 -13.83
CA ASN A 92 42.60 29.13 -14.59
C ASN A 92 42.67 30.45 -13.81
N LYS A 93 42.68 30.40 -12.47
CA LYS A 93 42.86 31.60 -11.62
C LYS A 93 44.31 32.07 -11.48
N LEU A 94 45.30 31.20 -11.69
CA LEU A 94 46.71 31.60 -11.68
C LEU A 94 47.14 32.27 -12.99
N GLN A 95 46.61 31.84 -14.14
CA GLN A 95 47.01 32.39 -15.45
C GLN A 95 46.50 33.81 -15.74
N GLN A 96 45.50 34.33 -15.02
CA GLN A 96 44.99 35.69 -15.24
C GLN A 96 45.77 36.79 -14.49
N ASN A 97 46.69 36.43 -13.59
CA ASN A 97 47.43 37.41 -12.78
C ASN A 97 48.82 37.79 -13.29
N GLU A 98 49.30 37.24 -14.42
CA GLU A 98 50.68 37.44 -14.89
C GLU A 98 50.86 38.41 -16.08
N MET A 99 49.81 39.05 -16.59
CA MET A 99 49.91 39.86 -17.84
C MET A 99 49.99 41.40 -17.68
N LEU A 100 50.40 41.94 -16.53
CA LEU A 100 50.53 43.41 -16.38
C LEU A 100 51.77 43.87 -15.61
N ILE A 101 52.98 43.44 -16.00
CA ILE A 101 54.22 44.14 -15.64
C ILE A 101 55.15 44.16 -16.86
N GLY A 102 55.10 45.24 -17.63
CA GLY A 102 55.96 45.47 -18.79
C GLY A 102 56.73 46.78 -18.67
N ASN A 103 58.03 46.65 -18.43
CA ASN A 103 59.19 47.43 -18.89
C ASN A 103 59.21 48.97 -18.71
N SER A 104 60.26 49.47 -18.04
CA SER A 104 61.35 50.23 -18.70
C SER A 104 62.40 50.82 -17.72
N SER A 105 63.65 50.74 -18.14
CA SER A 105 64.83 51.57 -17.80
C SER A 105 65.63 51.72 -19.11
N PRO A 106 66.62 52.63 -19.33
CA PRO A 106 67.39 53.44 -18.36
C PRO A 106 67.77 54.91 -18.80
N LEU A 107 68.36 55.65 -17.85
CA LEU A 107 69.40 56.71 -17.92
C LEU A 107 69.32 57.89 -18.94
N LYS A 108 69.45 59.13 -18.42
CA LYS A 108 70.56 60.07 -18.74
C LYS A 108 70.49 61.40 -17.95
N ASN A 109 71.66 61.80 -17.46
CA ASN A 109 71.99 62.99 -16.67
C ASN A 109 71.65 64.31 -17.41
N LYS A 110 70.90 65.20 -16.75
CA LYS A 110 70.85 66.64 -17.07
C LYS A 110 70.77 67.49 -15.80
N SER A 111 71.50 68.60 -15.86
CA SER A 111 71.89 69.55 -14.82
C SER A 111 70.75 70.10 -13.94
N GLU A 112 71.05 70.21 -12.64
CA GLU A 112 70.10 70.31 -11.53
C GLU A 112 69.34 71.65 -11.39
N LYS A 113 69.68 72.69 -12.17
CA LYS A 113 69.08 74.03 -11.99
C LYS A 113 67.88 74.36 -12.89
N ASN A 114 67.61 73.58 -13.95
CA ASN A 114 66.38 73.68 -14.75
C ASN A 114 65.29 72.64 -14.36
N LEU A 115 65.62 71.68 -13.48
CA LEU A 115 64.74 70.59 -13.08
C LEU A 115 63.51 71.04 -12.26
N LYS A 116 63.60 72.11 -11.46
CA LYS A 116 62.51 72.49 -10.53
C LYS A 116 61.29 73.12 -11.22
N LYS A 117 61.49 73.94 -12.26
CA LYS A 117 60.38 74.54 -13.03
C LYS A 117 59.69 73.54 -13.97
N GLU A 118 60.45 72.60 -14.55
CA GLU A 118 59.88 71.53 -15.39
C GLU A 118 59.21 70.41 -14.57
N LYS A 119 59.67 70.17 -13.33
CA LYS A 119 59.03 69.21 -12.39
C LYS A 119 57.67 69.70 -11.90
N LEU A 120 57.51 70.98 -11.58
CA LEU A 120 56.18 71.55 -11.24
C LEU A 120 55.18 71.36 -12.39
N SER A 121 55.59 71.63 -13.64
CA SER A 121 54.75 71.42 -14.82
C SER A 121 54.42 69.93 -15.08
N LYS A 122 55.35 69.02 -14.79
CA LYS A 122 55.11 67.57 -14.91
C LYS A 122 54.16 67.04 -13.83
N GLU A 123 54.23 67.60 -12.63
CA GLU A 123 53.38 67.22 -11.50
C GLU A 123 51.93 67.71 -11.67
N GLU A 124 51.74 68.94 -12.15
CA GLU A 124 50.43 69.46 -12.55
C GLU A 124 49.81 68.65 -13.70
N LYS A 125 50.59 68.29 -14.72
CA LYS A 125 50.14 67.39 -15.81
C LYS A 125 49.76 66.01 -15.28
N LEU A 126 50.50 65.48 -14.30
CA LEU A 126 50.20 64.20 -13.67
C LEU A 126 48.91 64.27 -12.82
N GLN A 127 48.70 65.36 -12.08
CA GLN A 127 47.47 65.61 -11.33
C GLN A 127 46.26 65.75 -12.28
N ALA A 128 46.36 66.56 -13.34
CA ALA A 128 45.32 66.69 -14.36
C ALA A 128 44.98 65.33 -15.00
N ARG A 129 45.99 64.49 -15.29
CA ARG A 129 45.78 63.12 -15.81
C ARG A 129 45.10 62.21 -14.78
N ARG A 130 45.45 62.32 -13.49
CA ARG A 130 44.81 61.56 -12.40
C ARG A 130 43.35 61.98 -12.22
N GLU A 131 43.07 63.27 -12.26
CA GLU A 131 41.71 63.82 -12.17
C GLU A 131 40.85 63.42 -13.37
N TYR A 132 41.40 63.52 -14.57
CA TYR A 132 40.76 63.02 -15.79
C TYR A 132 40.43 61.53 -15.66
N LYS A 133 41.38 60.68 -15.22
CA LYS A 133 41.15 59.25 -15.00
C LYS A 133 40.07 59.00 -13.93
N ARG A 134 40.04 59.80 -12.86
CA ARG A 134 38.99 59.72 -11.81
C ARG A 134 37.61 60.08 -12.37
N LYS A 135 37.50 61.17 -13.15
CA LYS A 135 36.26 61.57 -13.83
C LYS A 135 35.79 60.47 -14.80
N TRP A 136 36.69 59.97 -15.64
CA TRP A 136 36.39 58.87 -16.58
C TRP A 136 35.92 57.59 -15.88
N ILE A 137 36.54 57.17 -14.77
CA ILE A 137 36.08 56.00 -14.00
C ILE A 137 34.70 56.25 -13.38
N LYS A 138 34.45 57.44 -12.83
CA LYS A 138 33.14 57.80 -12.25
C LYS A 138 32.04 57.76 -13.32
N GLU A 139 32.28 58.37 -14.47
CA GLU A 139 31.35 58.38 -15.60
C GLU A 139 31.11 56.97 -16.14
N LYS A 140 32.17 56.17 -16.33
CA LYS A 140 32.03 54.77 -16.75
C LYS A 140 31.21 53.94 -15.76
N ARG A 141 31.38 54.15 -14.45
CA ARG A 141 30.58 53.48 -13.40
C ARG A 141 29.14 53.95 -13.42
N ALA A 142 28.88 55.24 -13.61
CA ALA A 142 27.54 55.80 -13.74
C ALA A 142 26.81 55.20 -14.95
N ASN A 143 27.46 55.19 -16.12
CA ASN A 143 26.90 54.61 -17.35
C ASN A 143 26.62 53.11 -17.20
N ASN A 144 27.50 52.37 -16.51
CA ASN A 144 27.28 50.93 -16.24
C ASN A 144 26.11 50.71 -15.27
N LEU A 145 25.99 51.56 -14.23
CA LEU A 145 24.88 51.50 -13.29
C LEU A 145 23.54 51.78 -13.98
N GLU A 146 23.51 52.79 -14.85
CA GLU A 146 22.35 53.15 -15.65
C GLU A 146 21.97 52.02 -16.63
N PHE A 147 22.95 51.45 -17.34
CA PHE A 147 22.73 50.28 -18.18
C PHE A 147 22.11 49.11 -17.40
N ASN A 148 22.63 48.81 -16.20
CA ASN A 148 22.08 47.75 -15.35
C ASN A 148 20.67 48.04 -14.84
N LYS A 149 20.35 49.32 -14.53
CA LYS A 149 18.99 49.74 -14.16
C LYS A 149 18.03 49.51 -15.33
N ASN A 150 18.40 49.96 -16.53
CA ASN A 150 17.60 49.81 -17.74
C ASN A 150 17.36 48.32 -18.05
N GLN A 151 18.37 47.46 -17.93
CA GLN A 151 18.23 46.01 -18.11
C GLN A 151 17.25 45.37 -17.11
N LYS A 152 17.29 45.80 -15.84
CA LYS A 152 16.35 45.34 -14.81
C LYS A 152 14.92 45.79 -15.13
N GLU A 153 14.73 47.01 -15.61
CA GLU A 153 13.41 47.53 -15.99
C GLU A 153 12.84 46.79 -17.20
N ILE A 154 13.65 46.56 -18.23
CA ILE A 154 13.26 45.75 -19.39
C ILE A 154 12.85 44.33 -18.97
N SER A 155 13.62 43.71 -18.06
CA SER A 155 13.30 42.38 -17.53
C SER A 155 11.99 42.37 -16.74
N LYS A 156 11.74 43.40 -15.91
CA LYS A 156 10.49 43.55 -15.17
C LYS A 156 9.29 43.70 -16.12
N LEU A 157 9.39 44.58 -17.11
CA LEU A 157 8.33 44.81 -18.10
C LEU A 157 8.06 43.56 -18.94
N SER A 158 9.11 42.82 -19.32
CA SER A 158 8.97 41.54 -20.03
C SER A 158 8.22 40.49 -19.19
N MET A 159 8.55 40.37 -17.90
CA MET A 159 7.86 39.47 -16.97
C MET A 159 6.41 39.90 -16.73
N GLN A 160 6.14 41.20 -16.66
CA GLN A 160 4.78 41.72 -16.52
C GLN A 160 3.92 41.40 -17.75
N LYS A 161 4.43 41.67 -18.96
CA LYS A 161 3.74 41.29 -20.22
C LYS A 161 3.46 39.79 -20.30
N LYS A 162 4.40 38.94 -19.85
CA LYS A 162 4.18 37.48 -19.77
C LYS A 162 3.07 37.10 -18.79
N ARG A 163 2.96 37.79 -17.65
CA ARG A 163 1.90 37.55 -16.65
C ARG A 163 0.52 38.02 -17.11
N GLU A 164 0.48 39.12 -17.86
CA GLU A 164 -0.73 39.69 -18.44
C GLU A 164 -1.23 38.89 -19.66
N SER A 165 -0.34 38.21 -20.37
CA SER A 165 -0.71 37.32 -21.47
C SER A 165 -1.48 36.10 -20.97
N ASN A 166 -2.78 36.06 -21.29
CA ASN A 166 -3.65 34.91 -21.03
C ASN A 166 -3.15 33.62 -21.69
N VAL A 167 -2.53 33.74 -22.86
CA VAL A 167 -1.95 32.60 -23.60
C VAL A 167 -0.78 31.98 -22.84
N GLU A 168 0.13 32.80 -22.32
CA GLU A 168 1.27 32.31 -21.53
C GLU A 168 0.81 31.73 -20.19
N ARG A 169 -0.20 32.33 -19.55
CA ARG A 169 -0.82 31.79 -18.33
C ARG A 169 -1.44 30.42 -18.58
N ALA A 170 -2.17 30.24 -19.69
CA ALA A 170 -2.76 28.95 -20.05
C ALA A 170 -1.69 27.89 -20.34
N LYS A 171 -0.63 28.23 -21.08
CA LYS A 171 0.52 27.32 -21.31
C LYS A 171 1.19 26.92 -20.00
N GLU A 172 1.43 27.87 -19.10
CA GLU A 172 2.03 27.61 -17.80
C GLU A 172 1.13 26.72 -16.93
N GLN A 173 -0.19 26.97 -16.92
CA GLN A 173 -1.15 26.10 -16.25
C GLN A 173 -1.14 24.68 -16.83
N MET A 174 -1.16 24.50 -18.15
CA MET A 174 -1.08 23.17 -18.77
C MET A 174 0.23 22.45 -18.39
N LYS A 175 1.36 23.16 -18.43
CA LYS A 175 2.65 22.61 -18.02
C LYS A 175 2.65 22.20 -16.55
N ASN A 176 2.11 23.04 -15.67
CA ASN A 176 2.02 22.78 -14.23
C ASN A 176 1.08 21.60 -13.94
N THR A 177 -0.06 21.52 -14.63
CA THR A 177 -1.01 20.39 -14.51
C THR A 177 -0.39 19.10 -15.00
N SER A 178 0.26 19.10 -16.17
CA SER A 178 0.98 17.93 -16.69
C SER A 178 2.11 17.48 -15.76
N GLN A 179 2.89 18.41 -15.21
CA GLN A 179 3.92 18.09 -14.23
C GLN A 179 3.34 17.54 -12.92
N LYS A 180 2.24 18.12 -12.42
CA LYS A 180 1.53 17.60 -11.24
C LYS A 180 1.00 16.19 -11.50
N GLN A 181 0.46 15.94 -12.68
CA GLN A 181 -0.02 14.62 -13.09
C GLN A 181 1.14 13.61 -13.15
N LYS A 182 2.25 13.91 -13.83
CA LYS A 182 3.45 13.06 -13.84
C LYS A 182 3.97 12.77 -12.44
N ARG A 183 3.97 13.77 -11.56
CA ARG A 183 4.35 13.59 -10.14
C ARG A 183 3.39 12.66 -9.41
N ARG A 184 2.08 12.77 -9.64
CA ARG A 184 1.05 11.90 -9.06
C ARG A 184 1.13 10.48 -9.61
N GLU A 185 1.47 10.32 -10.87
CA GLU A 185 1.57 9.02 -11.54
C GLU A 185 2.83 8.24 -11.15
N CYS A 186 3.87 8.91 -10.65
CA CYS A 186 5.10 8.29 -10.17
C CYS A 186 4.81 7.16 -9.15
N PRO A 187 5.08 5.88 -9.49
CA PRO A 187 4.74 4.74 -8.63
C PRO A 187 5.41 4.78 -7.26
N LYS A 188 6.68 5.21 -7.22
CA LYS A 188 7.44 5.36 -5.97
C LYS A 188 6.78 6.35 -5.01
N ARG A 189 6.28 7.48 -5.54
CA ARG A 189 5.58 8.48 -4.74
C ARG A 189 4.24 7.93 -4.24
N LYS A 190 3.45 7.30 -5.11
CA LYS A 190 2.18 6.66 -4.73
C LYS A 190 2.38 5.66 -3.59
N SER A 191 3.39 4.79 -3.70
CA SER A 191 3.70 3.78 -2.69
C SER A 191 4.08 4.41 -1.34
N LEU A 192 4.94 5.43 -1.35
CA LEU A 192 5.33 6.14 -0.11
C LEU A 192 4.17 6.87 0.53
N GLU A 193 3.33 7.54 -0.27
CA GLU A 193 2.14 8.24 0.21
C GLU A 193 1.12 7.27 0.78
N GLN A 194 0.89 6.12 0.12
CA GLN A 194 0.04 5.06 0.64
C GLN A 194 0.56 4.50 1.95
N LYS A 195 1.87 4.20 2.07
CA LYS A 195 2.49 3.75 3.33
C LYS A 195 2.28 4.77 4.45
N ARG A 196 2.53 6.06 4.17
CA ARG A 196 2.31 7.14 5.15
C ARG A 196 0.85 7.22 5.58
N ASN A 197 -0.08 7.23 4.62
CA ASN A 197 -1.52 7.33 4.91
C ASN A 197 -2.02 6.12 5.71
N THR A 198 -1.55 4.91 5.37
CA THR A 198 -1.89 3.68 6.12
C THR A 198 -1.36 3.74 7.56
N LEU A 199 -0.11 4.20 7.76
CA LEU A 199 0.46 4.37 9.09
C LEU A 199 -0.29 5.42 9.91
N GLU A 200 -0.53 6.60 9.33
CA GLU A 200 -1.28 7.67 9.99
C GLU A 200 -2.70 7.20 10.37
N HIS A 201 -3.36 6.47 9.47
CA HIS A 201 -4.68 5.94 9.73
C HIS A 201 -4.67 4.87 10.84
N LYS A 202 -3.64 4.00 10.85
CA LYS A 202 -3.43 3.01 11.92
C LYS A 202 -3.22 3.70 13.27
N GLU A 203 -2.42 4.76 13.33
CA GLU A 203 -2.20 5.55 14.54
C GLU A 203 -3.48 6.24 15.01
N ARG A 204 -4.25 6.87 14.11
CA ARG A 204 -5.56 7.47 14.45
C ARG A 204 -6.53 6.45 15.03
N ARG A 205 -6.56 5.22 14.49
CA ARG A 205 -7.43 4.13 14.99
C ARG A 205 -7.02 3.59 16.37
N LYS A 206 -5.85 3.95 16.92
CA LYS A 206 -5.52 3.69 18.33
C LYS A 206 -6.40 4.52 19.27
N ASN A 207 -6.84 5.70 18.84
CA ASN A 207 -7.82 6.48 19.57
C ASN A 207 -9.21 5.82 19.46
N THR A 208 -9.76 5.39 20.59
CA THR A 208 -11.04 4.66 20.68
C THR A 208 -12.23 5.52 20.27
N ILE A 209 -12.18 6.84 20.53
CA ILE A 209 -13.24 7.78 20.13
C ILE A 209 -13.27 7.89 18.60
N TYR A 210 -12.11 8.10 17.98
CA TYR A 210 -11.98 8.16 16.52
C TYR A 210 -12.46 6.85 15.87
N LYS A 211 -12.03 5.69 16.41
CA LYS A 211 -12.44 4.37 15.90
C LYS A 211 -13.96 4.17 15.96
N LYS A 212 -14.61 4.57 17.07
CA LYS A 212 -16.07 4.48 17.21
C LYS A 212 -16.78 5.40 16.22
N GLN A 213 -16.34 6.65 16.09
CA GLN A 213 -16.92 7.61 15.14
C GLN A 213 -16.81 7.12 13.69
N GLU A 214 -15.63 6.62 13.30
CA GLU A 214 -15.39 6.02 11.99
C GLU A 214 -16.33 4.83 11.75
N GLN A 215 -16.48 3.93 12.74
CA GLN A 215 -17.40 2.79 12.63
C GLN A 215 -18.85 3.24 12.46
N THR A 216 -19.32 4.20 13.26
CA THR A 216 -20.68 4.74 13.15
C THR A 216 -20.93 5.36 11.77
N GLN A 217 -19.98 6.13 11.24
CA GLN A 217 -20.10 6.71 9.90
C GLN A 217 -20.15 5.64 8.82
N ASN A 218 -19.25 4.66 8.86
CA ASN A 218 -19.22 3.56 7.90
C ASN A 218 -20.52 2.75 7.94
N THR A 219 -21.05 2.43 9.12
CA THR A 219 -22.33 1.73 9.26
C THR A 219 -23.48 2.56 8.71
N LYS A 220 -23.52 3.87 8.98
CA LYS A 220 -24.55 4.78 8.45
C LYS A 220 -24.50 4.88 6.93
N GLN A 221 -23.31 5.00 6.34
CA GLN A 221 -23.12 5.04 4.88
C GLN A 221 -23.55 3.73 4.24
N HIS A 222 -23.13 2.58 4.80
CA HIS A 222 -23.58 1.28 4.32
C HIS A 222 -25.10 1.12 4.38
N LEU A 223 -25.73 1.54 5.48
CA LEU A 223 -27.19 1.49 5.61
C LEU A 223 -27.87 2.37 4.55
N ASN A 224 -27.36 3.58 4.33
CA ASN A 224 -27.88 4.50 3.31
C ASN A 224 -27.78 3.87 1.91
N HIS A 225 -26.62 3.31 1.54
CA HIS A 225 -26.47 2.61 0.26
C HIS A 225 -27.47 1.45 0.12
N ARG A 226 -27.64 0.63 1.16
CA ARG A 226 -28.61 -0.49 1.12
C ARG A 226 -30.06 -0.04 0.95
N GLN A 227 -30.43 1.12 1.48
CA GLN A 227 -31.80 1.63 1.43
C GLN A 227 -32.09 2.40 0.13
N ASN A 228 -31.13 3.20 -0.33
CA ASN A 228 -31.35 4.16 -1.41
C ASN A 228 -30.77 3.72 -2.76
N ASP A 229 -29.89 2.71 -2.78
CA ASP A 229 -29.26 2.21 -4.00
C ASP A 229 -29.52 0.69 -4.17
N PRO A 230 -30.60 0.31 -4.89
CA PRO A 230 -30.92 -1.09 -5.12
C PRO A 230 -29.86 -1.81 -5.97
N VAL A 231 -29.15 -1.10 -6.85
CA VAL A 231 -28.08 -1.68 -7.68
C VAL A 231 -26.90 -2.06 -6.79
N TRP A 232 -26.48 -1.17 -5.90
CA TRP A 232 -25.44 -1.46 -4.92
C TRP A 232 -25.82 -2.65 -4.03
N ARG A 233 -27.09 -2.73 -3.59
CA ARG A 233 -27.58 -3.85 -2.78
C ARG A 233 -27.55 -5.18 -3.53
N ALA A 234 -27.97 -5.20 -4.79
CA ALA A 234 -27.92 -6.40 -5.62
C ALA A 234 -26.48 -6.88 -5.83
N GLN A 235 -25.55 -5.97 -6.15
CA GLN A 235 -24.14 -6.30 -6.30
C GLN A 235 -23.49 -6.78 -5.00
N GLU A 236 -23.87 -6.21 -3.86
CA GLU A 236 -23.42 -6.69 -2.55
C GLU A 236 -23.88 -8.15 -2.31
N GLN A 237 -25.16 -8.45 -2.54
CA GLN A 237 -25.70 -9.81 -2.41
C GLN A 237 -25.02 -10.80 -3.35
N GLU A 238 -24.75 -10.38 -4.59
CA GLU A 238 -24.06 -11.21 -5.57
C GLU A 238 -22.64 -11.55 -5.12
N ARG A 239 -21.85 -10.54 -4.69
CA ARG A 239 -20.49 -10.75 -4.17
C ARG A 239 -20.49 -11.68 -2.96
N ASP A 240 -21.39 -11.46 -2.01
CA ASP A 240 -21.51 -12.31 -0.81
C ASP A 240 -21.85 -13.75 -1.21
N THR A 241 -22.79 -13.93 -2.14
CA THR A 241 -23.19 -15.26 -2.62
C THR A 241 -22.06 -15.97 -3.35
N GLN A 242 -21.33 -15.27 -4.21
CA GLN A 242 -20.16 -15.79 -4.93
C GLN A 242 -19.04 -16.17 -3.96
N MET A 243 -18.72 -15.32 -2.98
CA MET A 243 -17.74 -15.60 -1.94
C MET A 243 -18.11 -16.83 -1.12
N HIS A 244 -19.38 -16.94 -0.69
CA HIS A 244 -19.86 -18.12 0.03
C HIS A 244 -19.78 -19.39 -0.83
N ARG A 245 -20.14 -19.32 -2.11
CA ARG A 245 -20.02 -20.44 -3.04
C ARG A 245 -18.56 -20.88 -3.20
N HIS A 246 -17.66 -19.92 -3.41
CA HIS A 246 -16.23 -20.16 -3.56
C HIS A 246 -15.64 -20.82 -2.31
N HIS A 247 -15.93 -20.30 -1.12
CA HIS A 247 -15.49 -20.93 0.14
C HIS A 247 -16.04 -22.35 0.29
N ARG A 248 -17.32 -22.60 -0.02
CA ARG A 248 -17.88 -23.95 0.05
C ARG A 248 -17.22 -24.94 -0.89
N GLN A 249 -16.78 -24.50 -2.06
CA GLN A 249 -16.15 -25.35 -3.06
C GLN A 249 -14.68 -25.62 -2.73
N ASN A 250 -13.94 -24.57 -2.38
CA ASN A 250 -12.48 -24.60 -2.33
C ASN A 250 -11.90 -24.73 -0.92
N ASP A 251 -12.70 -24.52 0.13
CA ASP A 251 -12.24 -24.57 1.52
C ASP A 251 -13.04 -25.61 2.34
N PRO A 252 -12.49 -26.83 2.52
CA PRO A 252 -13.12 -27.88 3.33
C PRO A 252 -13.29 -27.49 4.80
N GLU A 253 -12.38 -26.70 5.38
CA GLU A 253 -12.48 -26.26 6.78
C GLU A 253 -13.66 -25.30 6.97
N TRP A 254 -13.86 -24.41 6.00
CA TRP A 254 -15.00 -23.50 6.00
C TRP A 254 -16.33 -24.28 6.01
N ARG A 255 -16.42 -25.35 5.21
CA ARG A 255 -17.60 -26.23 5.17
C ARG A 255 -17.86 -26.90 6.52
N ILE A 256 -16.83 -27.44 7.16
CA ILE A 256 -16.94 -28.05 8.49
C ILE A 256 -17.38 -27.01 9.53
N LYS A 257 -16.82 -25.80 9.48
CA LYS A 257 -17.15 -24.70 10.40
C LYS A 257 -18.58 -24.18 10.19
N GLU A 258 -19.02 -24.07 8.94
CA GLU A 258 -20.41 -23.74 8.60
C GLU A 258 -21.37 -24.81 9.15
N GLN A 259 -21.09 -26.09 8.89
CA GLN A 259 -21.92 -27.21 9.37
C GLN A 259 -21.99 -27.24 10.90
N LYS A 260 -20.85 -27.08 11.60
CA LYS A 260 -20.81 -26.99 13.07
C LYS A 260 -21.67 -25.83 13.60
N ARG A 261 -21.58 -24.65 12.99
CA ARG A 261 -22.41 -23.49 13.36
C ARG A 261 -23.89 -23.77 13.15
N GLU A 262 -24.24 -24.41 12.04
CA GLU A 262 -25.63 -24.79 11.75
C GLU A 262 -26.16 -25.82 12.75
N THR A 263 -25.36 -26.84 13.08
CA THR A 263 -25.72 -27.84 14.09
C THR A 263 -25.93 -27.20 15.47
N ILE A 264 -25.04 -26.32 15.90
CA ILE A 264 -25.18 -25.59 17.17
C ILE A 264 -26.43 -24.72 17.15
N SER A 265 -26.65 -23.95 16.07
CA SER A 265 -27.83 -23.10 15.91
C SER A 265 -29.13 -23.91 15.99
N LYS A 266 -29.20 -25.05 15.30
CA LYS A 266 -30.34 -25.98 15.38
C LYS A 266 -30.53 -26.53 16.79
N ARG A 267 -29.44 -26.90 17.49
CA ARG A 267 -29.49 -27.39 18.87
C ARG A 267 -30.05 -26.33 19.82
N VAL A 268 -29.52 -25.11 19.76
CA VAL A 268 -29.98 -23.98 20.58
C VAL A 268 -31.46 -23.68 20.32
N LYS A 269 -31.89 -23.65 19.05
CA LYS A 269 -33.30 -23.48 18.69
C LYS A 269 -34.20 -24.57 19.29
N ARG A 270 -33.76 -25.83 19.30
CA ARG A 270 -34.50 -26.95 19.90
C ARG A 270 -34.54 -26.91 21.44
N GLN A 271 -33.59 -26.24 22.08
CA GLN A 271 -33.62 -26.01 23.52
C GLN A 271 -34.57 -24.87 23.91
N ASN A 272 -34.86 -23.96 22.99
CA ASN A 272 -35.80 -22.88 23.21
C ASN A 272 -37.24 -23.40 23.08
N ILE A 273 -37.90 -23.63 24.22
CA ILE A 273 -39.28 -24.12 24.29
C ILE A 273 -40.25 -23.18 23.58
N SER A 274 -40.10 -21.86 23.75
CA SER A 274 -40.97 -20.87 23.08
C SER A 274 -40.88 -20.99 21.56
N TYR A 275 -39.66 -21.16 21.01
CA TYR A 275 -39.49 -21.39 19.57
C TYR A 275 -40.21 -22.67 19.10
N LEU A 276 -40.16 -23.74 19.88
CA LEU A 276 -40.86 -24.99 19.56
C LEU A 276 -42.37 -24.83 19.58
N ILE A 277 -42.91 -24.15 20.59
CA ILE A 277 -44.35 -23.86 20.71
C ILE A 277 -44.82 -23.02 19.51
N THR A 278 -44.16 -21.90 19.22
CA THR A 278 -44.54 -21.05 18.08
C THR A 278 -44.45 -21.79 16.75
N THR A 279 -43.41 -22.62 16.56
CA THR A 279 -43.28 -23.44 15.36
C THR A 279 -44.40 -24.48 15.26
N TYR A 280 -44.80 -25.07 16.40
CA TYR A 280 -45.89 -26.03 16.48
C TYR A 280 -47.25 -25.39 16.19
N GLU A 281 -47.56 -24.27 16.85
CA GLU A 281 -48.80 -23.50 16.67
C GLU A 281 -48.97 -23.02 15.23
N LYS A 282 -47.89 -22.48 14.64
CA LYS A 282 -47.89 -22.09 13.23
C LYS A 282 -48.21 -23.28 12.32
N GLY A 283 -47.62 -24.45 12.61
CA GLY A 283 -47.91 -25.68 11.88
C GLY A 283 -49.37 -26.14 12.02
N ILE A 284 -50.01 -25.90 13.17
CA ILE A 284 -51.45 -26.18 13.35
C ILE A 284 -52.30 -25.19 12.55
N GLN A 285 -51.96 -23.90 12.58
CA GLN A 285 -52.69 -22.86 11.84
C GLN A 285 -52.67 -23.09 10.33
N GLU A 286 -51.54 -23.58 9.80
CA GLU A 286 -51.41 -23.96 8.38
C GLU A 286 -52.27 -25.21 8.03
N GLY A 287 -52.60 -26.03 9.01
CA GLY A 287 -53.38 -27.25 8.82
C GLY A 287 -52.62 -28.38 8.10
N PRO A 288 -53.22 -29.58 8.00
CA PRO A 288 -52.64 -30.70 7.27
C PRO A 288 -52.94 -30.56 5.76
N THR A 289 -52.05 -29.90 5.03
CA THR A 289 -52.21 -29.67 3.57
C THR A 289 -51.59 -30.76 2.69
N ASN A 290 -50.75 -31.64 3.25
CA ASN A 290 -49.98 -32.60 2.45
C ASN A 290 -50.67 -33.96 2.43
N VAL A 291 -51.12 -34.38 1.25
CA VAL A 291 -51.76 -35.69 1.05
C VAL A 291 -50.68 -36.76 0.90
N CYS A 292 -50.78 -37.83 1.68
CA CYS A 292 -49.95 -39.02 1.50
C CYS A 292 -50.41 -39.78 0.26
N VAL A 293 -49.52 -39.98 -0.71
CA VAL A 293 -49.79 -40.71 -1.96
C VAL A 293 -50.18 -42.17 -1.78
N CYS A 294 -49.79 -42.77 -0.65
CA CYS A 294 -50.06 -44.17 -0.34
C CYS A 294 -51.40 -44.37 0.38
N CYS A 295 -51.62 -43.67 1.49
CA CYS A 295 -52.84 -43.86 2.31
C CYS A 295 -53.92 -42.79 2.08
N GLY A 296 -53.66 -41.76 1.27
CA GLY A 296 -54.60 -40.67 1.02
C GLY A 296 -54.84 -39.72 2.20
N GLY A 297 -54.30 -40.02 3.38
CA GLY A 297 -54.45 -39.16 4.55
C GLY A 297 -53.79 -37.79 4.37
N THR A 298 -54.38 -36.75 4.95
CA THR A 298 -53.80 -35.41 5.03
C THR A 298 -52.89 -35.29 6.25
N PHE A 299 -51.71 -34.73 6.06
CA PHE A 299 -50.67 -34.64 7.08
C PHE A 299 -50.03 -33.27 7.11
N PHE A 300 -49.50 -32.92 8.28
CA PHE A 300 -48.63 -31.75 8.43
C PHE A 300 -47.32 -31.98 7.68
N LYS A 301 -46.71 -30.89 7.18
CA LYS A 301 -45.44 -30.92 6.45
C LYS A 301 -44.31 -31.67 7.18
N ARG A 302 -44.30 -31.60 8.52
CA ARG A 302 -43.31 -32.28 9.38
C ARG A 302 -43.49 -33.80 9.49
N THR A 303 -44.66 -34.32 9.14
CA THR A 303 -45.03 -35.76 9.23
C THR A 303 -45.04 -36.46 7.87
N VAL A 304 -44.60 -35.77 6.82
CA VAL A 304 -44.44 -36.31 5.46
C VAL A 304 -43.02 -36.10 4.97
N GLN A 305 -42.60 -36.93 4.03
CA GLN A 305 -41.32 -36.83 3.36
C GLN A 305 -41.53 -36.82 1.85
N ASN A 306 -40.63 -36.12 1.14
CA ASN A 306 -40.56 -36.19 -0.30
C ASN A 306 -40.18 -37.62 -0.67
N PHE A 307 -41.03 -38.26 -1.45
CA PHE A 307 -40.80 -39.58 -1.95
C PHE A 307 -40.31 -39.47 -3.40
N ASN A 308 -39.02 -39.72 -3.60
CA ASN A 308 -38.45 -39.82 -4.94
C ASN A 308 -38.61 -41.26 -5.40
N LEU A 309 -39.31 -41.43 -6.51
CA LEU A 309 -39.48 -42.71 -7.15
C LEU A 309 -38.24 -43.02 -7.98
N ASN A 310 -37.61 -44.15 -7.70
CA ASN A 310 -36.88 -44.82 -8.77
C ASN A 310 -37.94 -45.56 -9.59
N GLU A 311 -38.04 -45.25 -10.88
CA GLU A 311 -39.05 -45.76 -11.83
C GLU A 311 -39.13 -47.30 -11.94
N GLN A 312 -38.20 -48.03 -11.31
CA GLN A 312 -38.04 -49.48 -11.43
C GLN A 312 -38.80 -50.32 -10.39
N SER A 313 -39.56 -49.72 -9.46
CA SER A 313 -40.28 -50.52 -8.47
C SER A 313 -41.70 -50.87 -8.95
N ASN A 314 -41.96 -52.15 -9.24
CA ASN A 314 -43.28 -52.75 -9.56
C ASN A 314 -44.38 -52.52 -8.49
N ILE A 315 -44.01 -51.88 -7.39
CA ILE A 315 -44.86 -51.55 -6.26
C ILE A 315 -45.51 -50.17 -6.43
N PHE A 316 -44.97 -49.34 -7.33
CA PHE A 316 -45.51 -48.02 -7.62
C PHE A 316 -46.97 -48.08 -8.04
N ASP A 317 -47.28 -48.85 -9.07
CA ASP A 317 -48.65 -49.01 -9.58
C ASP A 317 -49.61 -49.61 -8.56
N LYS A 318 -49.06 -50.30 -7.55
CA LYS A 318 -49.82 -50.93 -6.47
C LYS A 318 -49.97 -50.05 -5.23
N ILE A 319 -49.23 -48.97 -5.07
CA ILE A 319 -49.26 -48.13 -3.87
C ILE A 319 -49.88 -46.76 -4.16
N PHE A 320 -49.73 -46.26 -5.39
CA PHE A 320 -50.09 -44.90 -5.73
C PHE A 320 -51.50 -44.82 -6.32
N ASN A 321 -52.47 -44.53 -5.46
CA ASN A 321 -53.85 -44.34 -5.89
C ASN A 321 -54.17 -42.88 -6.23
N VAL A 322 -53.36 -41.92 -5.77
CA VAL A 322 -53.63 -40.49 -5.95
C VAL A 322 -52.58 -39.88 -6.87
N LYS A 323 -52.99 -39.43 -8.07
CA LYS A 323 -52.15 -38.68 -9.01
C LYS A 323 -51.92 -37.22 -8.59
N SER A 324 -52.26 -36.85 -7.35
CA SER A 324 -52.08 -35.49 -6.85
C SER A 324 -50.62 -35.26 -6.50
N LEU A 325 -49.96 -34.41 -7.28
CA LEU A 325 -48.68 -33.85 -6.90
C LEU A 325 -48.90 -32.76 -5.84
N SER A 326 -47.95 -32.60 -4.93
CA SER A 326 -47.89 -31.41 -4.09
C SER A 326 -47.72 -30.16 -4.97
N GLU A 327 -47.94 -28.97 -4.39
CA GLU A 327 -47.63 -27.69 -5.02
C GLU A 327 -46.17 -27.62 -5.54
N THR A 328 -45.27 -28.38 -4.92
CA THR A 328 -43.86 -28.47 -5.30
C THR A 328 -43.56 -29.48 -6.42
N GLY A 329 -44.58 -30.16 -6.98
CA GLY A 329 -44.40 -31.17 -8.02
C GLY A 329 -43.78 -32.48 -7.52
N CYS A 330 -43.75 -32.72 -6.20
CA CYS A 330 -43.21 -33.94 -5.61
C CYS A 330 -44.33 -34.77 -4.98
N TYR A 331 -44.16 -36.10 -4.98
CA TYR A 331 -45.01 -37.01 -4.22
C TYR A 331 -44.64 -36.97 -2.74
N MET A 332 -45.66 -36.82 -1.89
CA MET A 332 -45.49 -36.79 -0.43
C MET A 332 -45.95 -38.12 0.14
N ILE A 333 -45.12 -38.76 0.97
CA ILE A 333 -45.48 -39.98 1.69
C ILE A 333 -45.42 -39.71 3.19
N CYS A 334 -46.40 -40.19 3.96
CA CYS A 334 -46.35 -40.06 5.42
C CYS A 334 -45.23 -40.94 5.99
N LEU A 335 -44.70 -40.55 7.16
CA LEU A 335 -43.60 -41.28 7.81
C LEU A 335 -43.92 -42.76 8.06
N THR A 336 -45.20 -43.09 8.31
CA THR A 336 -45.64 -44.47 8.53
C THR A 336 -45.56 -45.28 7.25
N CYS A 337 -46.19 -44.83 6.16
CA CYS A 337 -46.13 -45.53 4.87
C CYS A 337 -44.69 -45.63 4.35
N ASN A 338 -43.89 -44.57 4.51
CA ASN A 338 -42.50 -44.55 4.03
C ASN A 338 -41.65 -45.69 4.63
N LYS A 339 -41.89 -46.01 5.91
CA LYS A 339 -41.16 -47.08 6.61
C LYS A 339 -41.41 -48.46 6.01
N TYR A 340 -42.52 -48.70 5.32
CA TYR A 340 -42.80 -49.99 4.68
C TYR A 340 -42.27 -50.01 3.24
N VAL A 341 -42.34 -48.88 2.55
CA VAL A 341 -41.94 -48.78 1.14
C VAL A 341 -40.41 -48.77 0.95
N ILE A 342 -39.65 -48.19 1.88
CA ILE A 342 -38.16 -48.10 1.78
C ILE A 342 -37.44 -49.38 2.27
N LYS A 343 -38.15 -50.35 2.87
CA LYS A 343 -37.52 -51.60 3.35
C LYS A 343 -36.86 -52.38 2.21
N LYS A 344 -35.81 -53.14 2.54
CA LYS A 344 -35.12 -54.06 1.60
C LYS A 344 -36.09 -55.01 0.88
N LYS A 345 -37.18 -55.40 1.54
CA LYS A 345 -38.35 -56.03 0.94
C LYS A 345 -39.50 -55.03 1.04
N PRO A 346 -39.79 -54.28 -0.02
CA PRO A 346 -40.87 -53.31 -0.01
C PRO A 346 -42.22 -54.02 0.09
N GLU A 347 -43.01 -53.62 1.07
CA GLU A 347 -44.33 -54.17 1.36
C GLU A 347 -45.39 -53.07 1.18
N ILE A 348 -46.58 -53.45 0.72
CA ILE A 348 -47.71 -52.51 0.64
C ILE A 348 -48.18 -52.22 2.08
N PRO A 349 -48.15 -50.95 2.54
CA PRO A 349 -48.65 -50.62 3.87
C PRO A 349 -50.11 -51.05 4.01
N GLN A 350 -50.51 -51.59 5.18
CA GLN A 350 -51.91 -51.96 5.43
C GLN A 350 -52.88 -50.79 5.20
N LEU A 351 -52.46 -49.58 5.58
CA LEU A 351 -53.22 -48.34 5.39
C LEU A 351 -53.22 -47.82 3.94
N ALA A 352 -52.60 -48.53 2.98
CA ALA A 352 -52.61 -48.13 1.59
C ALA A 352 -54.03 -48.22 1.03
N LEU A 353 -54.43 -47.22 0.24
CA LEU A 353 -55.75 -47.21 -0.40
C LEU A 353 -55.94 -48.39 -1.35
N SER A 354 -54.85 -48.93 -1.92
CA SER A 354 -54.87 -50.06 -2.85
C SER A 354 -55.25 -51.38 -2.20
N ASN A 355 -55.12 -51.49 -0.87
CA ASN A 355 -55.60 -52.65 -0.12
C ASN A 355 -57.10 -52.58 0.18
N GLY A 356 -57.83 -51.62 -0.42
CA GLY A 356 -59.27 -51.47 -0.22
C GLY A 356 -59.66 -51.09 1.21
N LEU A 357 -58.71 -50.57 2.01
CA LEU A 357 -58.90 -50.29 3.43
C LEU A 357 -59.44 -51.50 4.22
N GLN A 358 -59.10 -52.72 3.82
CA GLN A 358 -59.42 -53.92 4.59
C GLN A 358 -58.57 -53.92 5.87
N PHE A 359 -59.20 -53.58 7.00
CA PHE A 359 -58.59 -53.54 8.33
C PHE A 359 -58.54 -54.91 8.99
#